data_AF-A0A815ZP39-F1
#
_entry.id   AF-A0A815ZP39-F1
#
_cell.length_a   1.000
_cell.length_b   1.000
_cell.length_c   1.000
_cell.angle_alpha   90.00
_cell.angle_beta   90.00
_cell.angle_gamma   90.00
#
_symmetry.space_group_name_H-M   'P 1'
#
loop_
_entity.id
_entity.type
_entity.pdbx_description
1 polymer ?
#
loop_
_entity_poly.entity_id
_entity_poly.type
_entity_poly.pdbx_seq_one_letter_code
_entity_poly.pdbx_strand_id
1 'polypeptide(L)' 'MPIETSTTITPNSTPCSPNPCLNRGKCYKFSNTYVCVCPPEYTGPRCESAYAT' A
#
# COMPACT_ATOMS: atom_id res chain seq x y z
N MET A 1 16.44 16.12 12.30
CA MET A 1 16.07 14.69 12.36
C MET A 1 14.59 14.60 12.73
N PRO A 2 13.76 13.78 12.06
CA PRO A 2 14.04 13.01 10.85
C PRO A 2 13.84 13.92 9.62
N ILE A 3 14.77 14.13 8.69
CA ILE A 3 15.35 13.19 7.71
C ILE A 3 14.40 12.12 7.17
N GLU A 4 13.21 12.53 6.72
CA GLU A 4 12.52 11.73 5.70
C GLU A 4 13.02 12.17 4.32
N THR A 5 14.23 11.71 3.99
CA THR A 5 14.84 11.81 2.68
C THR A 5 14.00 11.00 1.68
N SER A 6 13.03 11.64 1.05
CA SER A 6 12.49 11.23 -0.26
C SER A 6 11.88 12.43 -0.96
N THR A 7 12.75 13.02 -1.76
CA THR A 7 12.58 14.20 -2.59
C THR A 7 11.45 14.00 -3.61
N THR A 8 10.24 14.43 -3.27
CA THR A 8 9.26 15.04 -4.20
C THR A 8 8.13 15.62 -3.36
N ILE A 9 8.22 16.93 -3.13
CA ILE A 9 7.20 17.72 -2.43
C ILE A 9 5.92 17.70 -3.29
N THR A 10 5.07 16.69 -3.08
CA THR A 10 3.63 16.77 -3.37
C THR A 10 2.94 16.57 -2.02
N PRO A 11 2.30 17.61 -1.45
CA PRO A 11 1.80 17.60 -0.07
C PRO A 11 0.61 16.64 0.19
N ASN A 12 0.40 15.62 -0.66
CA ASN A 12 -0.80 14.80 -0.70
C ASN A 12 -0.58 13.30 -1.01
N SER A 13 0.66 12.84 -1.24
CA SER A 13 0.92 11.41 -1.52
C SER A 13 1.16 10.62 -0.24
N THR A 14 0.09 10.30 0.47
CA THR A 14 0.16 9.26 1.52
C THR A 14 0.56 7.93 0.87
N PRO A 15 1.24 7.00 1.56
CA PRO A 15 1.64 5.72 0.97
C PRO A 15 0.45 4.84 0.56
N CYS A 16 -0.77 5.25 0.92
CA CYS A 16 -2.04 4.67 0.49
C CYS A 16 -2.81 5.51 -0.55
N SER A 17 -2.23 6.58 -1.09
CA SER A 17 -2.87 7.47 -2.05
C SER A 17 -1.94 7.84 -3.20
N PRO A 18 -2.21 7.35 -4.43
CA PRO A 18 -3.33 6.46 -4.80
C PRO A 18 -3.20 5.07 -4.14
N ASN A 19 -4.32 4.39 -3.90
CA ASN A 19 -4.32 3.09 -3.22
C ASN A 19 -3.43 2.09 -3.98
N PRO A 20 -2.30 1.65 -3.39
CA PRO A 20 -1.40 0.71 -4.05
C PRO A 20 -1.99 -0.71 -4.09
N CYS A 21 -2.94 -1.04 -3.23
CA CYS A 21 -3.52 -2.37 -3.14
C CYS A 21 -4.51 -2.62 -4.30
N LEU A 22 -4.33 -3.74 -4.99
CA LEU A 22 -5.15 -4.22 -6.10
C LEU A 22 -6.30 -5.10 -5.58
N ASN A 23 -7.21 -5.50 -6.48
CA ASN A 23 -8.28 -6.47 -6.19
C ASN A 23 -9.11 -6.17 -4.93
N ARG A 24 -9.45 -4.88 -4.73
CA ARG A 24 -10.18 -4.38 -3.55
C ARG A 24 -9.43 -4.57 -2.21
N GLY A 25 -8.11 -4.71 -2.24
CA GLY A 25 -7.27 -4.69 -1.05
C GLY A 25 -7.37 -3.37 -0.29
N LYS A 26 -7.39 -3.46 1.04
CA LYS A 26 -7.40 -2.28 1.92
C LYS A 26 -5.96 -1.86 2.24
N CYS A 27 -5.62 -0.61 1.94
CA CYS A 27 -4.33 -0.05 2.32
C CYS A 27 -4.37 0.53 3.73
N TYR A 28 -3.37 0.19 4.53
CA TYR A 28 -3.12 0.75 5.84
C TYR A 28 -1.74 1.38 5.87
N LYS A 29 -1.68 2.68 6.22
CA LYS A 29 -0.41 3.36 6.46
C LYS A 29 0.23 2.80 7.73
N PHE A 30 1.46 2.32 7.62
CA PHE A 30 2.24 1.80 8.74
C PHE A 30 3.54 2.60 8.86
N SER A 31 3.54 3.61 9.73
CA SER A 31 4.66 4.55 9.91
C SER A 31 5.10 5.21 8.59
N ASN A 32 6.25 4.79 8.05
CA ASN A 32 6.84 5.27 6.80
C ASN A 32 6.52 4.38 5.58
N THR A 33 5.75 3.30 5.77
CA THR A 33 5.37 2.37 4.72
C THR A 33 3.85 2.19 4.66
N TYR A 34 3.38 1.31 3.77
CA TYR A 34 2.02 0.83 3.72
C TYR A 34 1.97 -0.69 3.81
N VAL A 35 0.82 -1.21 4.23
CA VAL A 35 0.49 -2.63 4.22
C VAL A 35 -0.85 -2.81 3.53
N CYS A 36 -0.92 -3.76 2.62
CA CYS A 36 -2.16 -4.15 1.96
C CYS A 36 -2.78 -5.35 2.68
N VAL A 37 -4.05 -5.22 3.06
CA VAL A 37 -4.87 -6.32 3.57
C VAL A 37 -5.73 -6.84 2.43
N CYS A 38 -5.44 -8.06 2.01
CA CYS A 38 -6.08 -8.70 0.87
C CYS A 38 -7.36 -9.45 1.28
N PRO A 39 -8.37 -9.51 0.38
CA PRO A 39 -9.48 -10.46 0.52
C PRO A 39 -8.98 -11.91 0.52
N PRO A 40 -9.76 -12.87 1.05
CA PRO A 40 -9.35 -14.28 1.12
C PRO A 40 -9.05 -14.93 -0.25
N GLU A 41 -9.57 -14.37 -1.34
CA GLU A 41 -9.32 -14.82 -2.72
C GLU A 41 -8.04 -14.24 -3.34
N TYR A 42 -7.31 -13.35 -2.64
CA TYR A 42 -6.13 -12.69 -3.17
C TYR A 42 -4.96 -12.69 -2.18
N THR A 43 -3.76 -12.66 -2.72
CA THR A 43 -2.49 -12.71 -2.01
C THR A 43 -1.45 -11.85 -2.73
N GLY A 44 -0.27 -11.74 -2.12
CA GLY A 44 0.83 -10.90 -2.57
C GLY A 44 0.88 -9.54 -1.86
N PRO A 45 2.02 -8.84 -1.96
CA PRO A 45 2.27 -7.57 -1.28
C PRO A 45 1.29 -6.45 -1.64
N ARG A 46 0.67 -6.53 -2.82
CA ARG A 46 -0.36 -5.58 -3.29
C ARG A 46 -1.68 -6.27 -3.60
N CYS A 47 -1.91 -7.49 -3.12
CA CYS A 47 -3.09 -8.29 -3.47
C CYS A 47 -3.21 -8.52 -4.98
N GLU A 48 -2.09 -8.61 -5.69
CA GLU A 48 -2.03 -8.73 -7.15
C GLU A 48 -2.33 -10.16 -7.65
N SER A 49 -2.13 -11.16 -6.80
CA SER A 49 -2.28 -12.57 -7.16
C SER A 49 -3.61 -13.09 -6.62
N ALA A 50 -4.46 -13.68 -7.46
CA ALA A 50 -5.60 -14.44 -6.96
C ALA A 50 -5.09 -15.74 -6.35
N TYR A 51 -5.46 -16.02 -5.10
CA TYR A 51 -5.22 -17.33 -4.51
C TYR A 51 -6.17 -18.32 -5.19
N ALA A 52 -5.67 -19.03 -6.20
CA ALA A 52 -6.40 -20.11 -6.83
C ALA A 52 -6.43 -21.28 -5.86
N THR A 53 -7.59 -21.50 -5.24
CA THR A 53 -7.92 -22.75 -4.53
C THR A 53 -8.06 -23.90 -5.51
#